data_AF-X5E975-F1
#
_entry.id   AF-X5E975-F1
#
_cell.length_a   1.000
_cell.length_b   1.000
_cell.length_c   1.000
_cell.angle_alpha   90.00
_cell.angle_beta   90.00
_cell.angle_gamma   90.00
#
_symmetry.space_group_name_H-M   'P 1'
#
loop_
_entity.id
_entity.type
_entity.pdbx_description
1 polymer ?
#
loop_
_entity_poly.entity_id
_entity_poly.type
_entity_poly.pdbx_seq_one_letter_code
_entity_poly.pdbx_strand_id
1 'polypeptide(L)'
;MNTPAEGSPAKGSPEEMQSAHAWLDQVASELGLPEDVVRTNIKGILDLTSAVAHNRSRPAAPVTAFLVGLAAGRAASDTADGNPSADNYSAAAGVRIMDVTDLALGKN
;
A
#
# COMPACT_ATOMS: atom_id res chain seq x y z
N MET A 1 -22.11 -37.66 -7.51
CA MET A 1 -22.37 -36.21 -7.67
C MET A 1 -21.32 -35.46 -6.87
N ASN A 2 -20.43 -34.69 -7.52
CA ASN A 2 -19.64 -33.67 -6.84
C ASN A 2 -20.41 -32.36 -6.93
N THR A 3 -20.86 -31.84 -5.80
CA THR A 3 -21.43 -30.50 -5.69
C THR A 3 -20.27 -29.50 -5.76
N PRO A 4 -20.27 -28.50 -6.67
CA PRO A 4 -19.30 -27.43 -6.62
C PRO A 4 -19.52 -26.63 -5.32
N ALA A 5 -18.45 -26.29 -4.60
CA ALA A 5 -18.55 -25.33 -3.51
C ALA A 5 -19.03 -23.99 -4.08
N GLU A 6 -20.26 -23.60 -3.73
CA GLU A 6 -20.78 -22.25 -3.99
C GLU A 6 -19.94 -21.21 -3.24
N GLY A 7 -19.72 -20.06 -3.89
CA GLY A 7 -19.72 -18.78 -3.18
C GLY A 7 -18.37 -18.13 -2.88
N SER A 8 -17.28 -18.43 -3.60
CA SER A 8 -16.12 -17.54 -3.51
C SER A 8 -16.43 -16.23 -4.26
N PRO A 9 -16.29 -15.05 -3.63
CA PRO A 9 -16.61 -13.77 -4.27
C PRO A 9 -15.84 -13.61 -5.58
N ALA A 10 -16.49 -13.03 -6.58
CA ALA A 10 -15.86 -12.75 -7.87
C ALA A 10 -14.67 -11.80 -7.67
N LYS A 11 -13.60 -12.02 -8.44
CA LYS A 11 -12.37 -11.23 -8.35
C LYS A 11 -12.65 -9.75 -8.63
N GLY A 12 -12.37 -8.86 -7.68
CA GLY A 12 -12.68 -7.43 -7.75
C GLY A 12 -14.09 -7.05 -7.29
N SER A 13 -14.82 -7.96 -6.63
CA SER A 13 -16.14 -7.64 -6.06
C SER A 13 -16.06 -6.70 -4.84
N PRO A 14 -17.15 -5.97 -4.51
CA PRO A 14 -17.21 -5.15 -3.30
C PRO A 14 -16.91 -5.93 -2.02
N GLU A 15 -17.36 -7.19 -1.93
CA GLU A 15 -17.14 -8.06 -0.77
C GLU A 15 -15.67 -8.45 -0.60
N GLU A 16 -14.95 -8.77 -1.69
CA GLU A 16 -13.52 -9.04 -1.65
C GLU A 16 -12.73 -7.79 -1.19
N MET A 17 -13.07 -6.62 -1.73
CA MET A 17 -12.44 -5.35 -1.33
C MET A 17 -12.71 -5.03 0.15
N GLN A 18 -13.91 -5.30 0.65
CA GLN A 18 -14.26 -5.17 2.07
C GLN A 18 -13.42 -6.11 2.94
N SER A 19 -13.22 -7.36 2.52
CA SER A 19 -12.40 -8.34 3.24
C SER A 19 -10.92 -7.93 3.27
N ALA A 20 -10.40 -7.37 2.18
CA ALA A 20 -9.04 -6.85 2.11
C ALA A 20 -8.86 -5.65 3.05
N HIS A 21 -9.82 -4.72 3.10
CA HIS A 21 -9.79 -3.61 4.05
C HIS A 21 -9.79 -4.11 5.50
N ALA A 22 -10.68 -5.05 5.85
CA ALA A 22 -10.72 -5.60 7.20
C ALA A 22 -9.41 -6.29 7.61
N TRP A 23 -8.79 -7.03 6.69
CA TRP A 23 -7.47 -7.62 6.92
C TRP A 23 -6.40 -6.55 7.13
N LEU A 24 -6.38 -5.52 6.29
CA LEU A 24 -5.40 -4.43 6.38
C LEU A 24 -5.56 -3.61 7.66
N ASP A 25 -6.80 -3.39 8.12
CA ASP A 25 -7.09 -2.72 9.40
C ASP A 25 -6.54 -3.55 10.57
N GLN A 26 -6.72 -4.88 10.56
CA GLN A 26 -6.14 -5.77 11.56
C GLN A 26 -4.60 -5.72 11.57
N VAL A 27 -3.97 -5.77 10.39
CA VAL A 27 -2.51 -5.67 10.27
C VAL A 27 -2.01 -4.31 10.77
N ALA A 28 -2.73 -3.21 10.47
CA ALA A 28 -2.39 -1.89 10.98
C ALA A 28 -2.43 -1.85 12.51
N SER A 29 -3.48 -2.42 13.10
CA SER A 29 -3.65 -2.51 14.56
C SER A 29 -2.51 -3.30 15.22
N GLU A 30 -2.16 -4.47 14.71
CA GLU A 30 -1.06 -5.30 15.22
C GLU A 30 0.31 -4.60 15.14
N LEU A 31 0.50 -3.75 14.13
CA LEU A 31 1.72 -2.98 13.93
C LEU A 31 1.70 -1.61 14.66
N GLY A 32 0.61 -1.26 15.34
CA GLY A 32 0.45 0.04 16.00
C GLY A 32 0.41 1.22 15.02
N LEU A 33 -0.03 0.99 13.78
CA LEU A 33 -0.14 2.02 12.75
C LEU A 33 -1.51 2.71 12.79
N PRO A 34 -1.58 4.02 12.52
CA PRO A 34 -2.85 4.72 12.36
C PRO A 34 -3.67 4.14 11.19
N GLU A 35 -4.96 3.91 11.40
CA GLU A 35 -5.86 3.31 10.39
C GLU A 35 -5.99 4.18 9.12
N ASP A 36 -5.96 5.50 9.29
CA ASP A 36 -6.08 6.49 8.23
C ASP A 36 -4.88 6.48 7.26
N VAL A 37 -3.68 6.18 7.76
CA VAL A 37 -2.46 6.02 6.93
C VAL A 37 -2.65 4.90 5.93
N VAL A 38 -3.20 3.76 6.36
CA VAL A 38 -3.41 2.61 5.48
C VAL A 38 -4.46 2.95 4.44
N ARG A 39 -5.64 3.43 4.87
CA ARG A 39 -6.76 3.75 3.96
C ARG A 39 -6.40 4.78 2.90
N THR A 40 -5.68 5.82 3.28
CA THR A 40 -5.30 6.91 2.38
C THR A 40 -4.33 6.45 1.28
N ASN A 41 -3.49 5.45 1.57
CA ASN A 41 -2.41 5.04 0.68
C ASN A 41 -2.68 3.76 -0.13
N ILE A 42 -3.73 2.97 0.20
CA ILE A 42 -4.04 1.70 -0.49
C ILE A 42 -4.03 1.84 -2.01
N LYS A 43 -4.78 2.80 -2.56
CA LYS A 43 -4.89 2.96 -4.02
C LYS A 43 -3.52 3.25 -4.64
N GLY A 44 -2.76 4.16 -4.04
CA GLY A 44 -1.42 4.53 -4.52
C GLY A 44 -0.44 3.36 -4.48
N ILE A 45 -0.47 2.53 -3.42
CA ILE A 45 0.37 1.33 -3.31
C ILE A 45 -0.02 0.29 -4.38
N LEU A 46 -1.31 0.10 -4.65
CA LEU A 46 -1.77 -0.81 -5.70
C LEU A 46 -1.37 -0.32 -7.09
N ASP A 47 -1.48 0.98 -7.35
CA ASP A 47 -1.05 1.58 -8.61
C ASP A 47 0.48 1.45 -8.81
N LEU A 48 1.26 1.74 -7.76
CA LEU A 48 2.72 1.55 -7.74
C LEU A 48 3.12 0.11 -8.03
N THR A 49 2.54 -0.84 -7.30
CA THR A 49 2.87 -2.26 -7.45
C THR A 49 2.48 -2.78 -8.83
N SER A 50 1.34 -2.33 -9.37
CA SER A 50 0.94 -2.58 -10.76
C SER A 50 1.97 -2.01 -11.74
N ALA A 51 2.36 -0.74 -11.61
CA ALA A 51 3.33 -0.12 -12.51
C ALA A 51 4.69 -0.85 -12.50
N VAL A 52 5.21 -1.20 -11.33
CA VAL A 52 6.49 -1.92 -11.20
C VAL A 52 6.39 -3.33 -11.77
N ALA A 53 5.30 -4.05 -11.51
CA ALA A 53 5.11 -5.41 -12.00
C ALA A 53 5.06 -5.48 -13.53
N HIS A 54 4.44 -4.49 -14.17
CA HIS A 54 4.30 -4.43 -15.63
C HIS A 54 5.56 -3.91 -16.33
N ASN A 55 6.27 -2.93 -15.76
CA ASN A 55 7.35 -2.22 -16.46
C ASN A 55 8.77 -2.64 -16.02
N ARG A 56 8.93 -3.23 -14.83
CA ARG A 56 10.23 -3.66 -14.30
C ARG A 56 10.31 -5.17 -14.18
N SER A 57 9.62 -5.73 -13.20
CA SER A 57 9.43 -7.18 -13.04
C SER A 57 8.44 -7.46 -11.92
N ARG A 58 7.76 -8.61 -12.00
CA ARG A 58 6.82 -9.04 -10.96
C ARG A 58 7.48 -9.22 -9.57
N PRO A 59 8.71 -9.79 -9.45
CA PRO A 59 9.39 -9.86 -8.15
C PRO A 59 9.80 -8.50 -7.58
N ALA A 60 10.02 -7.49 -8.42
CA ALA A 60 10.41 -6.15 -7.94
C ALA A 60 9.25 -5.42 -7.23
N ALA A 61 7.99 -5.68 -7.58
CA ALA A 61 6.83 -4.99 -7.00
C ALA A 61 6.76 -5.03 -5.47
N PRO A 62 6.81 -6.20 -4.80
CA PRO A 62 6.78 -6.24 -3.33
C PRO A 62 8.03 -5.62 -2.69
N VAL A 63 9.21 -5.77 -3.32
CA VAL A 63 10.45 -5.17 -2.82
C VAL A 63 10.38 -3.64 -2.90
N THR A 64 9.82 -3.10 -3.98
CA THR A 64 9.62 -1.66 -4.14
C THR A 64 8.63 -1.11 -3.12
N ALA A 65 7.50 -1.77 -2.87
CA ALA A 65 6.53 -1.34 -1.86
C ALA A 65 7.16 -1.28 -0.46
N PHE A 66 7.97 -2.28 -0.10
CA PHE A 66 8.73 -2.28 1.15
C PHE A 66 9.69 -1.08 1.26
N LEU A 67 10.47 -0.80 0.20
CA LEU A 67 11.42 0.31 0.19
C LEU A 67 10.73 1.68 0.29
N VAL A 68 9.58 1.86 -0.38
CA VAL A 68 8.76 3.06 -0.26
C VAL A 68 8.28 3.24 1.17
N GLY A 69 7.76 2.18 1.80
CA GLY A 69 7.34 2.21 3.20
C GLY A 69 8.49 2.57 4.15
N LEU A 70 9.67 1.97 3.96
CA LEU A 70 10.86 2.26 4.77
C LEU A 70 11.32 3.71 4.61
N ALA A 71 11.33 4.24 3.38
CA ALA A 71 11.68 5.63 3.11
C ALA A 71 10.64 6.61 3.67
N ALA A 72 9.36 6.26 3.65
CA ALA A 72 8.29 7.07 4.22
C ALA A 72 8.40 7.14 5.74
N GLY A 73 8.63 6.00 6.42
CA GLY A 73 8.81 5.95 7.87
C GLY A 73 10.03 6.75 8.34
N ARG A 74 11.15 6.67 7.61
CA ARG A 74 12.34 7.49 7.90
C ARG A 74 12.04 8.99 7.81
N ALA A 75 11.28 9.42 6.80
CA ALA A 75 10.97 10.83 6.60
C ALA A 75 9.89 11.36 7.55
N ALA A 76 8.90 10.54 7.89
CA ALA A 76 7.93 10.89 8.91
C ALA A 76 8.63 11.11 10.26
N SER A 77 9.64 10.31 10.59
CA SER A 77 10.38 10.41 11.86
C SER A 77 11.35 11.60 11.94
N ASP A 78 11.54 12.36 10.85
CA ASP A 78 12.48 13.49 10.76
C ASP A 78 11.79 14.83 11.12
N THR A 79 10.69 14.78 11.89
CA THR A 79 9.95 15.98 12.31
C THR A 79 10.63 16.68 13.48
N ALA A 80 10.51 18.01 13.51
CA ALA A 80 11.17 18.86 14.51
C ALA A 80 10.76 18.58 15.96
N ASP A 81 9.59 17.98 16.16
CA ASP A 81 9.00 17.60 17.43
C ASP A 81 9.23 16.13 17.83
N GLY A 82 9.85 15.32 16.95
CA GLY A 82 10.21 13.92 17.23
C GLY A 82 9.03 12.96 17.41
N ASN A 83 7.81 13.42 17.11
CA ASN A 83 6.59 12.65 17.23
C ASN A 83 5.82 12.65 15.90
N PRO A 84 6.07 11.69 15.00
CA PRO A 84 5.40 11.65 13.71
C PRO A 84 3.89 11.42 13.88
N SER A 85 3.08 12.27 13.24
CA SER A 85 1.63 12.06 13.17
C SER A 85 1.23 11.21 11.95
N ALA A 86 -0.01 10.72 11.94
CA ALA A 86 -0.58 10.01 10.79
C ALA A 86 -0.49 10.82 9.48
N ASP A 87 -0.64 12.14 9.56
CA ASP A 87 -0.52 13.04 8.41
C ASP A 87 0.92 13.05 7.86
N ASN A 88 1.93 12.99 8.74
CA ASN A 88 3.33 12.93 8.34
C ASN A 88 3.64 11.64 7.59
N TYR A 89 3.15 10.49 8.09
CA TYR A 89 3.31 9.21 7.40
C TYR A 89 2.59 9.20 6.05
N SER A 90 1.36 9.71 6.01
CA SER A 90 0.55 9.75 4.78
C SER A 90 1.18 10.65 3.72
N ALA A 91 1.62 11.86 4.09
CA ALA A 91 2.29 12.77 3.18
C ALA A 91 3.63 12.21 2.69
N ALA A 92 4.43 11.65 3.60
CA ALA A 92 5.72 11.05 3.25
C ALA A 92 5.55 9.85 2.31
N ALA A 93 4.57 8.98 2.57
CA ALA A 93 4.24 7.85 1.72
C ALA A 93 3.74 8.31 0.34
N GLY A 94 2.79 9.25 0.29
CA GLY A 94 2.21 9.75 -0.96
C GLY A 94 3.25 10.29 -1.94
N VAL A 95 4.18 11.13 -1.47
CA VAL A 95 5.28 11.66 -2.32
C VAL A 95 6.12 10.53 -2.91
N ARG A 96 6.53 9.56 -2.09
CA ARG A 96 7.41 8.46 -2.52
C ARG A 96 6.69 7.47 -3.43
N ILE A 97 5.42 7.20 -3.16
CA ILE A 97 4.57 6.40 -4.04
C ILE A 97 4.54 7.03 -5.42
N MET A 98 4.32 8.36 -5.50
CA MET A 98 4.27 9.09 -6.77
C MET A 98 5.62 9.06 -7.50
N ASP A 99 6.70 9.45 -6.83
CA ASP A 99 8.06 9.50 -7.42
C ASP A 99 8.48 8.13 -7.98
N VAL A 100 8.25 7.06 -7.22
CA VAL A 100 8.65 5.71 -7.62
C VAL A 100 7.71 5.14 -8.70
N THR A 101 6.44 5.55 -8.70
CA THR A 101 5.52 5.19 -9.79
C THR A 101 5.96 5.83 -11.10
N ASP A 102 6.32 7.12 -11.09
CA ASP A 102 6.82 7.81 -12.29
C ASP A 102 8.14 7.20 -12.77
N LEU A 103 9.05 6.87 -11.85
CA LEU A 103 10.27 6.11 -12.17
C LEU A 103 9.95 4.74 -12.79
N ALA A 104 8.93 4.02 -12.30
CA ALA A 104 8.52 2.73 -12.86
C ALA A 104 7.95 2.89 -14.28
N LEU A 105 7.25 3.99 -14.55
CA LEU A 105 6.66 4.32 -15.84
C LEU A 105 7.65 4.98 -16.82
N GLY A 106 8.87 5.31 -16.38
CA GLY A 106 9.88 5.98 -17.20
C GLY A 106 9.55 7.45 -17.50
N LYS A 107 8.80 8.11 -16.62
CA LYS A 107 8.51 9.54 -16.70
C LYS A 107 9.59 10.32 -15.93
N ASN A 108 10.21 11.29 -16.59
CA ASN A 108 11.20 12.21 -16.03
C ASN A 108 10.80 13.64 -16.39
#